data_AF-A0A497LYL2-F1
#
_entry.id   AF-A0A497LYL2-F1
#
_cell.length_a   1.000
_cell.length_b   1.000
_cell.length_c   1.000
_cell.angle_alpha   90.00
_cell.angle_beta   90.00
_cell.angle_gamma   90.00
#
_symmetry.space_group_name_H-M   'P 1'
#
loop_
_entity.id
_entity.type
_entity.pdbx_description
1 polymer ?
#
loop_
_entity_poly.entity_id
_entity_poly.type
_entity_poly.pdbx_seq_one_letter_code
_entity_poly.pdbx_strand_id
1 'polypeptide(L)'
;MEDKILLTADRTLMSDYHHNEFVGFGTCAPPNFVPEWFYRILFFPKIKTENGIPVAAPYGLRKIEAQLIKEGFNVLTVDPDHLKEHIEEAKVLGIHVMDPFGLGPASSTFAAILKKEPYLAKYFRLLLEKPEVKRRSEED
;
A
#
# COMPACT_ATOMS: atom_id res chain seq x y z
N MET A 1 -17.26 -12.41 19.60
CA MET A 1 -16.38 -11.32 19.12
C MET A 1 -15.50 -11.94 18.07
N GLU A 2 -15.90 -11.82 16.81
CA GLU A 2 -15.08 -12.28 15.69
C GLU A 2 -13.87 -11.36 15.54
N ASP A 3 -12.72 -11.97 15.31
CA ASP A 3 -11.44 -11.29 15.23
C ASP A 3 -11.39 -10.48 13.94
N LYS A 4 -11.18 -9.16 14.07
CA LYS A 4 -11.16 -8.24 12.93
C LYS A 4 -9.83 -8.37 12.19
N ILE A 5 -9.88 -8.78 10.92
CA ILE A 5 -8.75 -8.81 10.00
C ILE A 5 -8.72 -7.49 9.24
N LEU A 6 -7.62 -6.75 9.32
CA LEU A 6 -7.43 -5.50 8.61
C LEU A 6 -6.51 -5.73 7.42
N LEU A 7 -6.95 -5.31 6.24
CA LEU A 7 -6.23 -5.41 4.99
C LEU A 7 -5.83 -4.01 4.51
N THR A 8 -4.59 -3.85 4.05
CA THR A 8 -4.12 -2.61 3.46
C THR A 8 -3.05 -2.90 2.40
N ALA A 9 -2.61 -1.87 1.70
CA ALA A 9 -1.46 -1.95 0.81
C ALA A 9 -0.64 -0.67 0.93
N ASP A 10 0.57 -0.67 0.37
CA ASP A 10 1.35 0.55 0.31
C ASP A 10 0.67 1.63 -0.53
N ARG A 11 1.10 2.87 -0.33
CA ARG A 11 0.52 4.05 -0.97
C ARG A 11 0.61 4.01 -2.50
N THR A 12 1.61 3.33 -3.05
CA THR A 12 1.79 3.25 -4.49
C THR A 12 0.74 2.33 -5.10
N LEU A 13 0.41 1.22 -4.42
CA LEU A 13 -0.61 0.27 -4.83
C LEU A 13 -2.05 0.70 -4.53
N MET A 14 -2.28 1.56 -3.54
CA MET A 14 -3.58 2.22 -3.28
C MET A 14 -3.81 3.44 -4.18
N SER A 15 -3.67 3.21 -5.48
CA SER A 15 -3.88 4.18 -6.54
C SER A 15 -4.48 3.51 -7.77
N ASP A 16 -5.28 4.27 -8.52
CA ASP A 16 -5.80 3.84 -9.82
C ASP A 16 -4.88 4.25 -11.00
N TYR A 17 -3.75 4.92 -10.71
CA TYR A 17 -2.78 5.37 -11.71
C TYR A 17 -3.42 6.17 -12.87
N HIS A 18 -4.45 6.99 -12.58
CA HIS A 18 -5.27 7.68 -13.61
C HIS A 18 -5.93 6.73 -14.61
N HIS A 19 -6.31 5.53 -14.15
CA HIS A 19 -6.84 4.43 -14.96
C HIS A 19 -5.87 3.92 -16.04
N ASN A 20 -4.57 4.16 -15.87
CA ASN A 20 -3.54 3.71 -16.79
C ASN A 20 -2.44 2.94 -16.05
N GLU A 21 -2.42 1.63 -16.22
CA GLU A 21 -1.43 0.74 -15.61
C GLU A 21 0.02 1.10 -15.98
N PHE A 22 0.25 1.68 -17.16
CA PHE A 22 1.59 2.11 -17.57
C PHE A 22 2.11 3.30 -16.76
N VAL A 23 1.22 4.16 -16.28
CA VAL A 23 1.56 5.25 -15.35
C VAL A 23 2.00 4.66 -14.01
N GLY A 24 1.51 3.47 -13.65
CA GLY A 24 1.96 2.70 -12.50
C GLY A 24 3.46 2.34 -12.53
N PHE A 25 4.08 2.16 -13.70
CA PHE A 25 5.55 1.96 -13.78
C PHE A 25 6.34 3.18 -13.30
N GLY A 26 5.72 4.37 -13.24
CA GLY A 26 6.33 5.54 -12.62
C GLY A 26 6.66 5.32 -11.15
N THR A 27 6.00 4.39 -10.45
CA THR A 27 6.33 4.04 -9.05
C THR A 27 7.66 3.27 -8.93
N CYS A 28 8.13 2.67 -10.02
CA CYS A 28 9.44 2.01 -10.09
C CYS A 28 10.59 3.00 -10.27
N ALA A 29 10.32 4.22 -10.74
CA ALA A 29 11.36 5.22 -10.89
C ALA A 29 11.74 5.79 -9.51
N PRO A 30 13.02 5.99 -9.20
CA PRO A 30 13.43 6.57 -7.94
C PRO A 30 13.19 8.10 -7.90
N PRO A 31 13.25 8.71 -6.70
CA PRO A 31 13.05 10.14 -6.53
C PRO A 31 14.04 10.99 -7.35
N ASN A 32 13.50 11.67 -8.37
CA ASN A 32 14.23 12.60 -9.23
C ASN A 32 14.18 14.04 -8.67
N PHE A 33 14.67 15.03 -9.42
CA PHE A 33 14.65 16.47 -9.07
C PHE A 33 13.24 17.06 -8.90
N VAL A 34 12.19 16.28 -9.17
CA VAL A 34 10.79 16.70 -9.09
C VAL A 34 10.28 16.56 -7.66
N PRO A 35 9.56 17.56 -7.11
CA PRO A 35 8.97 17.47 -5.79
C PRO A 35 8.06 16.24 -5.65
N GLU A 36 8.20 15.52 -4.53
CA GLU A 36 7.49 14.25 -4.30
C GLU A 36 5.97 14.40 -4.36
N TRP A 37 5.40 15.49 -3.84
CA TRP A 37 3.96 15.75 -3.92
C TRP A 37 3.45 15.83 -5.36
N PHE A 38 4.23 16.39 -6.29
CA PHE A 38 3.87 16.49 -7.70
C PHE A 38 3.99 15.14 -8.41
N TYR A 39 5.06 14.41 -8.09
CA TYR A 39 5.26 13.06 -8.61
C TYR A 39 4.13 12.11 -8.21
N ARG A 40 3.65 12.22 -6.97
CA ARG A 40 2.47 11.47 -6.47
C ARG A 40 1.22 11.78 -7.27
N ILE A 41 0.91 13.06 -7.51
CA ILE A 41 -0.26 13.46 -8.29
C ILE A 41 -0.18 12.91 -9.72
N LEU A 42 1.00 12.90 -10.32
CA LEU A 42 1.18 12.46 -11.70
C LEU A 42 1.12 10.93 -11.84
N PHE A 43 1.77 10.19 -10.93
CA PHE A 43 1.98 8.76 -11.11
C PHE A 43 1.12 7.87 -10.22
N PHE A 44 0.81 8.26 -8.99
CA PHE A 44 0.02 7.44 -8.06
C PHE A 44 -0.92 8.32 -7.22
N PRO A 45 -1.97 8.89 -7.86
CA PRO A 45 -2.95 9.73 -7.17
C PRO A 45 -3.66 8.95 -6.06
N LYS A 46 -4.05 9.65 -4.98
CA LYS A 46 -4.80 9.04 -3.88
C LYS A 46 -6.15 8.56 -4.40
N ILE A 47 -6.49 7.31 -4.10
CA ILE A 47 -7.80 6.76 -4.42
C ILE A 47 -8.89 7.40 -3.56
N LYS A 48 -10.11 7.51 -4.09
CA LYS A 48 -11.25 7.98 -3.30
C LYS A 48 -11.52 6.97 -2.17
N THR A 49 -11.78 7.49 -0.98
CA THR A 49 -12.07 6.71 0.22
C THR A 49 -13.36 7.20 0.85
N GLU A 50 -14.24 6.28 1.24
CA GLU A 50 -15.43 6.55 2.06
C GLU A 50 -15.14 6.05 3.47
N ASN A 51 -14.98 6.97 4.43
CA ASN A 51 -14.60 6.64 5.83
C ASN A 51 -13.35 5.74 5.93
N GLY A 52 -12.33 6.01 5.11
CA GLY A 52 -11.09 5.24 5.07
C GLY A 52 -11.15 3.94 4.25
N ILE A 53 -12.34 3.52 3.80
CA ILE A 53 -12.53 2.37 2.91
C ILE A 53 -12.31 2.82 1.46
N PRO A 54 -11.33 2.29 0.73
CA PRO A 54 -11.04 2.73 -0.62
C PRO A 54 -12.07 2.18 -1.62
N VAL A 55 -12.49 3.01 -2.58
CA VAL A 55 -13.51 2.61 -3.59
C VAL A 55 -12.98 1.51 -4.53
N ALA A 56 -11.67 1.50 -4.79
CA ALA A 56 -10.97 0.39 -5.42
C ALA A 56 -9.67 0.09 -4.67
N ALA A 57 -9.19 -1.14 -4.81
CA ALA A 57 -7.98 -1.63 -4.17
C ALA A 57 -7.30 -2.64 -5.12
N PRO A 58 -6.02 -2.98 -4.90
CA PRO A 58 -5.33 -3.99 -5.68
C PRO A 58 -6.16 -5.26 -5.80
N TYR A 59 -6.28 -5.76 -7.03
CA TYR A 59 -7.16 -6.89 -7.33
C TYR A 59 -6.85 -8.14 -6.50
N GLY A 60 -5.56 -8.41 -6.26
CA GLY A 60 -5.13 -9.49 -5.36
C GLY A 60 -5.66 -9.31 -3.94
N LEU A 61 -5.63 -8.09 -3.40
CA LEU A 61 -6.15 -7.79 -2.07
C LEU A 61 -7.67 -8.00 -2.00
N ARG A 62 -8.42 -7.55 -3.00
CA ARG A 62 -9.89 -7.78 -3.07
C ARG A 62 -10.27 -9.24 -3.19
N LYS A 63 -9.45 -10.06 -3.85
CA LYS A 63 -9.66 -11.53 -3.87
C LYS A 63 -9.49 -12.16 -2.50
N ILE A 64 -8.45 -11.78 -1.78
CA ILE A 64 -8.19 -12.27 -0.42
C ILE A 64 -9.31 -11.82 0.52
N GLU A 65 -9.72 -10.55 0.45
CA GLU A 65 -10.86 -10.02 1.18
C GLU A 65 -12.14 -10.84 0.90
N ALA A 66 -12.50 -11.03 -0.37
CA ALA A 66 -13.70 -11.79 -0.74
C ALA A 66 -13.65 -13.24 -0.23
N GLN A 67 -12.47 -13.88 -0.25
CA GLN A 67 -12.30 -15.23 0.27
C GLN A 67 -12.42 -15.26 1.80
N LEU A 68 -11.85 -14.30 2.52
CA LEU A 68 -11.97 -14.22 3.98
C LEU A 68 -13.42 -13.99 4.43
N ILE A 69 -14.16 -13.11 3.73
CA ILE A 69 -15.60 -12.91 3.97
C ILE A 69 -16.36 -14.23 3.75
N LYS A 70 -16.04 -14.95 2.67
CA LYS A 70 -16.69 -16.22 2.33
C LYS A 70 -16.49 -17.30 3.42
N GLU A 71 -15.32 -17.31 4.06
CA GLU A 71 -15.01 -18.24 5.17
C GLU A 71 -15.61 -17.78 6.51
N GLY A 72 -16.29 -16.63 6.55
CA GLY A 72 -16.96 -16.10 7.75
C GLY A 72 -16.08 -15.23 8.64
N PHE A 73 -14.94 -14.73 8.15
CA PHE A 73 -14.12 -13.78 8.90
C PHE A 73 -14.63 -12.35 8.76
N ASN A 74 -14.52 -11.59 9.84
CA ASN A 74 -14.73 -10.14 9.83
C ASN A 74 -13.48 -9.45 9.26
N VAL A 75 -13.53 -9.04 8.00
CA VAL A 75 -12.41 -8.40 7.29
C VAL A 75 -12.78 -7.00 6.80
N LEU A 76 -11.82 -6.08 6.86
CA LEU A 76 -11.96 -4.71 6.37
C LEU A 76 -10.72 -4.28 5.60
N THR A 77 -10.89 -3.77 4.39
CA THR A 77 -9.80 -3.12 3.63
C THR A 77 -9.80 -1.61 3.88
N VAL A 78 -8.66 -1.05 4.27
CA VAL A 78 -8.48 0.39 4.52
C VAL A 78 -7.31 0.98 3.75
N ASP A 79 -7.46 2.25 3.34
CA ASP A 79 -6.35 3.02 2.78
C ASP A 79 -5.26 3.21 3.85
N PRO A 80 -3.96 3.10 3.48
CA PRO A 80 -2.87 3.20 4.44
C PRO A 80 -2.89 4.51 5.25
N ASP A 81 -3.43 5.63 4.74
CA ASP A 81 -3.53 6.89 5.50
C ASP A 81 -4.52 6.80 6.67
N HIS A 82 -5.54 5.95 6.60
CA HIS A 82 -6.61 5.82 7.61
C HIS A 82 -6.41 4.61 8.53
N LEU A 83 -5.22 4.00 8.48
CA LEU A 83 -4.89 2.80 9.23
C LEU A 83 -5.01 2.99 10.75
N LYS A 84 -4.60 4.16 11.26
CA LYS A 84 -4.61 4.51 12.68
C LYS A 84 -5.99 4.33 13.34
N GLU A 85 -7.07 4.61 12.61
CA GLU A 85 -8.44 4.56 13.14
C GLU A 85 -8.98 3.12 13.29
N HIS A 86 -8.36 2.16 12.60
CA HIS A 86 -8.90 0.81 12.46
C HIS A 86 -7.99 -0.29 13.04
N ILE A 87 -6.70 0.01 13.21
CA ILE A 87 -5.67 -0.96 13.59
C ILE A 87 -5.74 -1.42 15.05
N GLU A 88 -6.25 -0.59 15.97
CA GLU A 88 -6.35 -0.95 17.40
C GLU A 88 -7.38 -2.08 17.64
N GLU A 89 -8.41 -2.16 16.82
CA GLU A 89 -9.42 -3.22 16.88
C GLU A 89 -9.01 -4.48 16.10
N ALA A 90 -7.93 -4.40 15.32
CA ALA A 90 -7.51 -5.46 14.43
C ALA A 90 -6.61 -6.49 15.16
N LYS A 91 -6.96 -7.77 14.99
CA LYS A 91 -6.10 -8.87 15.47
C LYS A 91 -5.04 -9.27 14.47
N VAL A 92 -5.30 -9.07 13.18
CA VAL A 92 -4.40 -9.42 12.09
C VAL A 92 -4.32 -8.24 11.13
N LEU A 93 -3.11 -7.84 10.75
CA LEU A 93 -2.85 -6.86 9.70
C LEU A 93 -2.24 -7.55 8.48
N GLY A 94 -3.00 -7.63 7.39
CA GLY A 94 -2.52 -8.07 6.09
C GLY A 94 -2.09 -6.88 5.22
N ILE A 95 -0.84 -6.91 4.74
CA ILE A 95 -0.30 -5.88 3.86
C ILE A 95 -0.02 -6.49 2.49
N HIS A 96 -0.67 -5.98 1.45
CA HIS A 96 -0.32 -6.32 0.07
C HIS A 96 0.81 -5.44 -0.44
N VAL A 97 1.83 -6.09 -1.00
CA VAL A 97 3.01 -5.46 -1.57
C VAL A 97 3.42 -6.22 -2.83
N MET A 98 3.92 -5.50 -3.84
CA MET A 98 4.37 -6.07 -5.11
C MET A 98 5.89 -6.28 -5.14
N ASP A 99 6.66 -5.28 -4.70
CA ASP A 99 8.13 -5.33 -4.69
C ASP A 99 8.67 -4.59 -3.45
N PRO A 100 8.68 -5.25 -2.27
CA PRO A 100 9.03 -4.60 -1.00
C PRO A 100 10.48 -4.13 -0.93
N PHE A 101 11.37 -4.76 -1.69
CA PHE A 101 12.81 -4.49 -1.68
C PHE A 101 13.29 -3.69 -2.89
N GLY A 102 12.43 -3.42 -3.87
CA GLY A 102 12.83 -2.72 -5.09
C GLY A 102 13.75 -3.53 -5.99
N LEU A 103 13.72 -4.86 -5.87
CA LEU A 103 14.62 -5.78 -6.59
C LEU A 103 13.97 -6.38 -7.84
N GLY A 104 12.75 -5.98 -8.17
CA GLY A 104 12.08 -6.37 -9.41
C GLY A 104 12.87 -5.95 -10.66
N PRO A 105 12.65 -6.56 -11.83
CA PRO A 105 13.42 -6.27 -13.05
C PRO A 105 13.30 -4.79 -13.49
N ALA A 106 12.11 -4.18 -13.35
CA ALA A 106 11.93 -2.75 -13.61
C ALA A 106 12.60 -1.88 -12.53
N SER A 107 12.34 -2.18 -11.26
CA SER A 107 12.85 -1.46 -10.09
C SER A 107 14.38 -1.46 -10.02
N SER A 108 15.01 -2.61 -10.23
CA SER A 108 16.45 -2.79 -10.25
C SER A 108 17.10 -2.11 -11.46
N THR A 109 16.45 -2.08 -12.62
CA THR A 109 16.92 -1.31 -13.80
C THR A 109 16.94 0.18 -13.50
N PHE A 110 15.84 0.73 -12.97
CA PHE A 110 15.78 2.15 -12.61
C PHE A 110 16.70 2.51 -11.44
N ALA A 111 16.82 1.63 -10.43
CA ALA A 111 17.74 1.79 -9.32
C ALA A 111 19.21 1.72 -9.77
N ALA A 112 19.57 0.87 -10.74
CA ALA A 112 20.92 0.81 -11.30
C ALA A 112 21.28 2.07 -12.09
N ILE A 113 20.32 2.65 -12.82
CA ILE A 113 20.51 3.88 -13.61
C ILE A 113 20.63 5.11 -12.69
N LEU A 114 19.82 5.21 -11.64
CA LEU A 114 19.68 6.42 -10.81
C LEU A 114 20.28 6.29 -9.39
N LYS A 115 20.84 5.12 -9.03
CA LYS A 115 21.51 4.80 -7.75
C LYS A 115 20.71 5.14 -6.50
N LYS A 116 19.38 5.06 -6.57
CA LYS A 116 18.47 5.44 -5.48
C LYS A 116 17.39 4.38 -5.28
N GLU A 117 16.85 4.34 -4.07
CA GLU A 117 15.73 3.48 -3.69
C GLU A 117 14.47 3.83 -4.52
N PRO A 118 13.80 2.84 -5.16
CA PRO A 118 12.52 3.03 -5.85
C PRO A 118 11.40 3.49 -4.91
N TYR A 119 10.40 4.22 -5.41
CA TYR A 119 9.28 4.69 -4.58
C TYR A 119 8.51 3.55 -3.92
N LEU A 120 8.30 2.44 -4.62
CA LEU A 120 7.62 1.24 -4.09
C LEU A 120 8.28 0.69 -2.81
N ALA A 121 9.60 0.56 -2.77
CA ALA A 121 10.34 0.11 -1.59
C ALA A 121 10.27 1.16 -0.47
N LYS A 122 10.45 2.44 -0.82
CA LYS A 122 10.35 3.56 0.13
C LYS A 122 8.98 3.62 0.80
N TYR A 123 7.89 3.56 0.05
CA TYR A 123 6.52 3.66 0.58
C TYR A 123 6.11 2.42 1.37
N PHE A 124 6.60 1.24 0.99
CA PHE A 124 6.45 0.05 1.80
C PHE A 124 7.16 0.17 3.15
N ARG A 125 8.43 0.63 3.16
CA ARG A 125 9.16 0.89 4.41
C ARG A 125 8.45 1.95 5.28
N LEU A 126 7.98 3.04 4.67
CA LEU A 126 7.23 4.08 5.39
C LEU A 126 5.92 3.55 5.99
N LEU A 127 5.24 2.60 5.34
CA LEU A 127 4.06 1.95 5.88
C LEU A 127 4.41 1.14 7.14
N LEU A 128 5.49 0.37 7.11
CA LEU A 128 5.96 -0.41 8.27
C LEU A 128 6.51 0.47 9.40
N GLU A 129 7.05 1.64 9.07
CA GLU A 129 7.59 2.59 10.06
C GLU A 129 6.51 3.39 10.80
N LYS A 130 5.24 3.27 10.41
CA LYS A 130 4.15 3.97 11.07
C LYS A 130 4.07 3.59 12.56
N PRO A 131 3.93 4.57 13.47
CA PRO A 131 3.87 4.32 14.91
C PRO A 131 2.77 3.33 15.29
N GLU A 132 1.62 3.39 14.63
CA GLU A 132 0.50 2.47 14.86
C GLU A 132 0.79 1.02 14.43
N VAL A 133 1.61 0.81 13.40
CA VAL A 133 2.03 -0.54 12.96
C VAL A 133 3.10 -1.08 13.91
N LYS A 134 4.08 -0.26 14.27
CA LYS A 134 5.16 -0.64 15.20
C LYS A 134 4.65 -1.00 16.59
N ARG A 135 3.78 -0.15 17.17
CA ARG A 135 3.19 -0.42 18.50
C ARG A 135 2.54 -1.79 18.55
N ARG A 136 1.74 -2.13 17.54
CA ARG A 136 1.06 -3.43 17.50
C ARG A 136 2.02 -4.60 17.34
N SER A 137 3.10 -4.45 16.56
CA SER A 137 4.11 -5.51 16.41
C SER A 137 4.96 -5.77 17.65
N GLU A 138 5.01 -4.82 18.59
CA GLU A 138 5.79 -4.93 19.84
C GLU A 138 4.93 -5.44 21.01
N GLU A 139 3.60 -5.45 20.87
CA GLU A 139 2.63 -5.87 21.89
C GLU A 139 2.27 -7.37 21.85
N ASP A 140 2.55 -8.05 20.73
CA ASP A 140 2.31 -9.49 20.52
C ASP A 140 3.62 -10.30 20.68
#